data_AF-A0A1K0GVA3-F1
#
_entry.id   AF-A0A1K0GVA3-F1
#
_cell.length_a   1.000
_cell.length_b   1.000
_cell.length_c   1.000
_cell.angle_alpha   90.00
_cell.angle_beta   90.00
_cell.angle_gamma   90.00
#
_symmetry.space_group_name_H-M   'P 1'
#
loop_
_entity.id
_entity.type
_entity.pdbx_description
1 polymer ?
#
loop_
_entity_poly.entity_id
_entity_poly.type
_entity_poly.pdbx_seq_one_letter_code
_entity_poly.pdbx_strand_id
1 'polypeptide(L)'
;MIDDYVAQRYVHLRRAAFLMCGDWERAGDLARATLARALTDPDVGDLDLWAYGDLMAAFKPSHGRREHVFVAPPEAADRGASDVDAALGDVYTVLVLDALRRLSPKCRAVLVLHHFCHLAVAETADVLSLDGNKVTEYEAEGLAAFDALLRATQPAVA
;
A
#
# COMPACT_ATOMS: atom_id res chain seq x y z
N MET A 1 -22.11 -14.01 7.44
CA MET A 1 -21.69 -13.99 6.01
C MET A 1 -21.04 -12.66 5.66
N ILE A 2 -21.62 -11.53 6.08
CA ILE A 2 -20.98 -10.21 5.98
C ILE A 2 -19.72 -10.13 6.86
N ASP A 3 -19.73 -10.67 8.08
CA ASP A 3 -18.58 -10.56 9.00
C ASP A 3 -17.30 -11.21 8.47
N ASP A 4 -17.40 -12.37 7.82
CA ASP A 4 -16.24 -13.08 7.26
C ASP A 4 -15.69 -12.36 6.02
N TYR A 5 -16.58 -11.82 5.17
CA TYR A 5 -16.22 -10.95 4.06
C TYR A 5 -15.48 -9.69 4.54
N VAL A 6 -16.02 -9.01 5.56
CA VAL A 6 -15.43 -7.81 6.15
C VAL A 6 -14.07 -8.12 6.79
N ALA A 7 -13.96 -9.24 7.50
CA ALA A 7 -12.71 -9.67 8.14
C ALA A 7 -11.60 -9.91 7.11
N GLN A 8 -11.90 -10.65 6.04
CA GLN A 8 -10.94 -10.91 4.96
C GLN A 8 -10.54 -9.60 4.25
N ARG A 9 -11.51 -8.78 3.86
CA ARG A 9 -11.26 -7.54 3.13
C ARG A 9 -10.51 -6.51 3.96
N TYR A 10 -10.77 -6.45 5.26
CA TYR A 10 -10.07 -5.57 6.19
C TYR A 10 -8.57 -5.84 6.20
N VAL A 11 -8.16 -7.12 6.24
CA VAL A 11 -6.74 -7.48 6.26
C VAL A 11 -6.05 -7.03 4.97
N HIS A 12 -6.67 -7.24 3.81
CA HIS A 12 -6.11 -6.84 2.51
C HIS A 12 -6.02 -5.30 2.38
N LEU A 13 -7.09 -4.57 2.72
CA LEU A 13 -7.10 -3.11 2.67
C LEU A 13 -6.11 -2.49 3.66
N ARG A 14 -6.02 -3.02 4.87
CA ARG A 14 -5.07 -2.53 5.88
C ARG A 14 -3.62 -2.75 5.44
N ARG A 15 -3.29 -3.90 4.83
CA ARG A 15 -1.95 -4.14 4.30
C ARG A 15 -1.63 -3.21 3.13
N ALA A 16 -2.55 -3.02 2.19
CA ALA A 16 -2.38 -2.07 1.09
C ALA A 16 -2.18 -0.63 1.60
N ALA A 17 -2.97 -0.21 2.59
CA ALA A 17 -2.84 1.09 3.24
C ALA A 17 -1.49 1.23 3.96
N PHE A 18 -1.03 0.18 4.63
CA PHE A 18 0.28 0.15 5.30
C PHE A 18 1.42 0.31 4.30
N LEU A 19 1.36 -0.33 3.13
CA LEU A 19 2.37 -0.14 2.08
C LEU A 19 2.45 1.31 1.58
N MET A 20 1.36 2.07 1.69
CA MET A 20 1.33 3.49 1.32
C MET A 20 1.83 4.41 2.43
N CYS A 21 1.52 4.16 3.71
CA CYS A 21 1.85 5.08 4.81
C CYS A 21 2.94 4.63 5.79
N GLY A 22 3.22 3.33 5.88
CA GLY A 22 4.14 2.75 6.86
C GLY A 22 3.65 2.76 8.31
N ASP A 23 2.38 3.11 8.56
CA ASP A 23 1.79 3.27 9.91
C ASP A 23 0.58 2.35 10.06
N TRP A 24 0.67 1.38 10.97
CA TRP A 24 -0.36 0.36 11.20
C TRP A 24 -1.65 0.88 11.83
N GLU A 25 -1.56 1.92 12.66
CA GLU A 25 -2.74 2.55 13.28
C GLU A 25 -3.49 3.31 12.20
N ARG A 26 -2.79 4.20 11.48
CA ARG A 26 -3.37 4.96 10.37
C ARG A 26 -3.92 4.06 9.26
N ALA A 27 -3.21 3.01 8.89
CA ALA A 27 -3.66 2.04 7.90
C ALA A 27 -4.95 1.33 8.34
N GLY A 28 -5.03 0.96 9.62
CA GLY A 28 -6.22 0.33 10.20
C GLY A 28 -7.43 1.26 10.20
N ASP A 29 -7.22 2.54 10.50
CA ASP A 29 -8.27 3.55 10.49
C ASP A 29 -8.82 3.82 9.09
N LEU A 30 -7.92 3.97 8.11
CA LEU A 30 -8.32 4.15 6.71
C LEU A 30 -9.09 2.94 6.18
N ALA A 31 -8.59 1.72 6.41
CA ALA A 31 -9.27 0.49 5.98
C ALA A 31 -10.66 0.33 6.61
N ARG A 32 -10.80 0.60 7.91
CA ARG A 32 -12.11 0.59 8.60
C ARG A 32 -13.06 1.63 8.01
N ALA A 33 -12.58 2.85 7.76
CA ALA A 33 -13.39 3.93 7.20
C ALA A 33 -13.84 3.63 5.76
N THR A 34 -12.96 3.09 4.93
CA THR A 34 -13.28 2.66 3.56
C THR A 34 -14.33 1.57 3.56
N LEU A 35 -14.18 0.52 4.37
CA LEU A 35 -15.18 -0.56 4.47
C LEU A 35 -16.54 -0.06 4.96
N ALA A 36 -16.57 0.84 5.94
CA ALA A 36 -17.82 1.42 6.42
C ALA A 36 -18.57 2.17 5.30
N ARG A 37 -17.86 2.93 4.46
CA ARG A 37 -18.46 3.57 3.29
C ARG A 37 -18.91 2.55 2.24
N ALA A 38 -18.07 1.54 1.97
CA ALA A 38 -18.34 0.48 1.01
C ALA A 38 -19.64 -0.28 1.33
N LEU A 39 -19.88 -0.57 2.62
CA LEU A 39 -21.08 -1.27 3.07
C LEU A 39 -22.35 -0.39 3.11
N THR A 40 -22.20 0.93 3.02
CA THR A 40 -23.32 1.88 3.05
C THR A 40 -23.80 2.24 1.64
N ASP A 41 -22.98 2.03 0.61
CA ASP A 41 -23.29 2.36 -0.78
C ASP A 41 -23.76 1.10 -1.55
N PRO A 42 -25.07 1.00 -1.88
CA PRO A 42 -25.63 -0.18 -2.52
C PRO A 42 -25.38 -0.26 -4.05
N ASP A 43 -24.89 0.82 -4.68
CA ASP A 43 -24.77 0.92 -6.15
C ASP A 43 -23.34 0.71 -6.67
N VAL A 44 -22.44 0.24 -5.81
CA VAL A 44 -21.05 -0.02 -6.19
C VAL A 44 -20.96 -1.32 -6.97
N GLY A 45 -20.68 -1.23 -8.27
CA GLY A 45 -20.56 -2.39 -9.15
C GLY A 45 -19.50 -3.40 -8.69
N ASP A 46 -18.23 -2.99 -8.72
CA ASP A 46 -17.13 -3.76 -8.14
C ASP A 46 -16.69 -3.11 -6.82
N LEU A 47 -17.10 -3.71 -5.71
CA LEU A 47 -16.82 -3.22 -4.35
C LEU A 47 -15.33 -3.19 -4.03
N ASP A 48 -14.57 -4.11 -4.61
CA ASP A 48 -13.15 -4.27 -4.38
C ASP A 48 -12.37 -3.14 -5.06
N LEU A 49 -12.68 -2.89 -6.33
CA LEU A 49 -12.09 -1.82 -7.13
C LEU A 49 -12.41 -0.44 -6.53
N TRP A 50 -13.67 -0.24 -6.14
CA TRP A 50 -14.12 0.98 -5.48
C TRP A 50 -13.39 1.21 -4.15
N ALA A 51 -13.25 0.17 -3.32
CA ALA A 51 -12.56 0.27 -2.04
C ALA A 51 -11.09 0.65 -2.21
N TYR A 52 -10.40 0.09 -3.22
CA TYR A 52 -9.04 0.51 -3.53
C TYR A 52 -8.96 1.95 -4.05
N GLY A 53 -9.93 2.39 -4.87
CA GLY A 53 -10.02 3.78 -5.33
C GLY A 53 -10.18 4.77 -4.18
N ASP A 54 -11.15 4.51 -3.31
CA ASP A 54 -11.43 5.32 -2.12
C ASP A 54 -10.22 5.33 -1.16
N LEU A 55 -9.57 4.19 -0.95
CA LEU A 55 -8.36 4.11 -0.14
C LEU A 55 -7.20 4.92 -0.74
N MET A 56 -6.94 4.78 -2.04
CA MET A 56 -5.85 5.49 -2.72
C MET A 56 -6.10 6.99 -2.82
N ALA A 57 -7.36 7.43 -2.86
CA ALA A 57 -7.72 8.83 -2.79
C ALA A 57 -7.25 9.49 -1.48
N ALA A 58 -7.22 8.75 -0.36
CA ALA A 58 -6.73 9.26 0.93
C ALA A 58 -5.20 9.51 0.96
N PHE A 59 -4.46 8.96 0.00
CA PHE A 59 -3.00 9.15 -0.16
C PHE A 59 -2.63 10.13 -1.26
N LYS A 60 -3.59 10.72 -1.97
CA LYS A 60 -3.31 11.80 -2.92
C LYS A 60 -2.69 12.97 -2.15
N PRO A 61 -1.61 13.59 -2.65
CA PRO A 61 -0.97 14.72 -1.97
C PRO A 61 -1.99 15.85 -1.77
N SER A 62 -2.40 16.05 -0.53
CA SER A 62 -2.99 17.33 -0.11
C SER A 62 -1.85 18.35 -0.14
N HIS A 63 -2.07 19.52 -0.74
CA HIS A 63 -1.08 20.59 -1.00
C HIS A 63 -0.32 21.13 0.24
N GLY A 64 -0.33 20.46 1.39
CA GLY A 64 0.38 20.88 2.60
C GLY A 64 0.92 19.80 3.53
N ARG A 65 0.84 18.50 3.21
CA ARG A 65 1.31 17.44 4.14
C ARG A 65 2.52 16.68 3.60
N ARG A 66 3.70 16.97 4.18
CA ARG A 66 4.92 16.18 3.99
C ARG A 66 4.69 14.78 4.57
N GLU A 67 4.97 13.76 3.77
CA GLU A 67 4.95 12.37 4.22
C GLU A 67 6.03 12.18 5.29
N HIS A 68 5.66 11.68 6.46
CA HIS A 68 6.60 11.43 7.55
C HIS A 68 7.48 10.24 7.16
N VAL A 69 8.76 10.51 6.90
CA VAL A 69 9.79 9.48 6.81
C VAL A 69 9.95 8.87 8.19
N PHE A 70 9.45 7.65 8.36
CA PHE A 70 9.65 6.90 9.60
C PHE A 70 11.02 6.19 9.55
N VAL A 71 11.94 6.67 10.37
CA VAL A 71 13.10 5.92 10.84
C VAL A 71 12.57 4.92 11.87
N ALA A 72 12.77 3.62 11.65
CA ALA A 72 12.32 2.59 12.58
C ALA A 72 12.97 2.81 13.98
N PRO A 73 12.18 2.99 15.06
CA PRO A 73 12.67 2.92 16.43
C PRO A 73 13.02 1.46 16.76
N PRO A 74 14.13 1.20 17.47
CA PRO A 74 14.58 -0.17 17.73
C PRO A 74 13.72 -0.97 18.75
N GLU A 75 12.56 -0.48 19.21
CA GLU A 75 11.88 -1.05 20.40
C GLU A 75 10.34 -1.16 20.31
N ALA A 76 9.73 -1.23 19.12
CA ALA A 76 8.27 -1.41 19.01
C ALA A 76 7.80 -2.89 19.04
N ALA A 77 8.45 -3.74 19.84
CA ALA A 77 8.19 -5.18 19.90
C ALA A 77 6.99 -5.59 20.81
N ASP A 78 6.23 -4.66 21.39
CA ASP A 78 5.26 -5.02 22.43
C ASP A 78 3.83 -4.47 22.24
N ARG A 79 3.37 -4.36 21.00
CA ARG A 79 1.94 -4.13 20.73
C ARG A 79 1.38 -5.11 19.70
N GLY A 80 1.05 -6.31 20.19
CA GLY A 80 0.00 -7.19 19.66
C GLY A 80 0.00 -7.41 18.15
N ALA A 81 0.94 -8.20 17.64
CA ALA A 81 0.94 -8.67 16.24
C ALA A 81 1.32 -10.16 16.17
N SER A 82 0.42 -11.04 16.63
CA SER A 82 0.70 -12.48 16.76
C SER A 82 0.93 -13.26 15.45
N ASP A 83 0.85 -12.65 14.27
CA ASP A 83 1.13 -13.32 12.98
C ASP A 83 2.16 -12.61 12.09
N VAL A 84 2.63 -11.42 12.48
CA VAL A 84 3.46 -10.56 11.60
C VAL A 84 4.90 -10.42 12.10
N ASP A 85 5.14 -10.72 13.39
CA ASP A 85 6.46 -10.63 14.01
C ASP A 85 7.49 -11.59 13.37
N ALA A 86 7.02 -12.69 12.79
CA ALA A 86 7.88 -13.61 12.04
C ALA A 86 8.30 -13.09 10.64
N ALA A 87 7.55 -12.17 10.03
CA ALA A 87 7.80 -11.67 8.67
C ALA A 87 8.54 -10.32 8.65
N LEU A 88 8.35 -9.48 9.67
CA LEU A 88 9.12 -8.24 9.86
C LEU A 88 10.49 -8.46 10.52
N GLY A 89 10.79 -9.65 11.03
CA GLY A 89 12.12 -10.02 11.52
C GLY A 89 13.15 -10.27 10.41
N ASP A 90 12.71 -10.38 9.16
CA ASP A 90 13.62 -10.50 8.02
C ASP A 90 14.12 -9.13 7.58
N VAL A 91 15.44 -8.94 7.61
CA VAL A 91 16.12 -7.73 7.14
C VAL A 91 15.68 -7.37 5.73
N TYR A 92 15.41 -8.36 4.88
CA TYR A 92 14.94 -8.12 3.51
C TYR A 92 13.57 -7.44 3.46
N THR A 93 12.63 -7.81 4.34
CA THR A 93 11.31 -7.16 4.43
C THR A 93 11.45 -5.70 4.83
N VAL A 94 12.33 -5.38 5.77
CA VAL A 94 12.58 -3.99 6.19
C VAL A 94 13.17 -3.16 5.04
N LEU A 95 14.12 -3.72 4.29
CA LEU A 95 14.73 -3.08 3.12
C LEU A 95 13.72 -2.83 2.00
N VAL A 96 12.86 -3.80 1.71
CA VAL A 96 11.78 -3.68 0.72
C VAL A 96 10.80 -2.56 1.13
N LEU A 97 10.39 -2.53 2.39
CA LEU A 97 9.46 -1.50 2.89
C LEU A 97 10.08 -0.11 2.92
N ASP A 98 11.39 0.01 3.16
CA ASP A 98 12.10 1.29 3.06
C ASP A 98 12.17 1.76 1.59
N ALA A 99 12.60 0.88 0.68
CA ALA A 99 12.70 1.19 -0.73
C ALA A 99 11.34 1.60 -1.33
N LEU A 100 10.25 0.89 -1.01
CA LEU A 100 8.90 1.28 -1.44
C LEU A 100 8.51 2.68 -0.95
N ARG A 101 8.86 3.05 0.28
CA ARG A 101 8.51 4.36 0.86
C ARG A 101 9.26 5.52 0.22
N ARG A 102 10.41 5.27 -0.40
CA ARG A 102 11.22 6.27 -1.09
C ARG A 102 10.76 6.53 -2.54
N LEU A 103 9.86 5.71 -3.06
CA LEU A 103 9.25 5.92 -4.37
C LEU A 103 8.31 7.12 -4.38
N SER A 104 8.06 7.66 -5.58
CA SER A 104 7.02 8.67 -5.75
C SER A 104 5.65 8.09 -5.35
N PRO A 105 4.72 8.90 -4.79
CA PRO A 105 3.42 8.39 -4.36
C PRO A 105 2.63 7.68 -5.47
N LYS A 106 2.77 8.13 -6.72
CA LYS A 106 2.10 7.52 -7.88
C LYS A 106 2.72 6.19 -8.27
N CYS A 107 4.05 6.09 -8.39
CA CYS A 107 4.73 4.84 -8.67
C CYS A 107 4.40 3.80 -7.58
N ARG A 108 4.50 4.21 -6.30
CA ARG A 108 4.15 3.35 -5.17
C ARG A 108 2.70 2.85 -5.25
N ALA A 109 1.74 3.73 -5.52
CA ALA A 109 0.34 3.35 -5.66
C ALA A 109 0.13 2.33 -6.80
N VAL A 110 0.76 2.55 -7.96
CA VAL A 110 0.69 1.61 -9.09
C VAL A 110 1.26 0.25 -8.71
N LEU A 111 2.44 0.19 -8.08
CA LEU A 111 3.04 -1.08 -7.67
C LEU A 111 2.20 -1.82 -6.63
N VAL A 112 1.62 -1.10 -5.65
CA VAL A 112 0.75 -1.70 -4.64
C VAL A 112 -0.51 -2.27 -5.28
N LEU A 113 -1.17 -1.53 -6.16
CA LEU A 113 -2.39 -2.00 -6.82
C LEU A 113 -2.11 -3.16 -7.79
N HIS A 114 -1.09 -3.03 -8.61
CA HIS A 114 -0.81 -4.02 -9.66
C HIS A 114 -0.17 -5.30 -9.11
N HIS A 115 0.85 -5.20 -8.27
CA HIS A 115 1.59 -6.38 -7.81
C HIS A 115 1.08 -6.95 -6.49
N PHE A 116 0.63 -6.10 -5.55
CA PHE A 116 0.15 -6.58 -4.24
C PHE A 116 -1.35 -6.87 -4.23
N CYS A 117 -2.17 -6.02 -4.86
CA CYS A 117 -3.62 -6.26 -4.97
C CYS A 117 -4.00 -7.08 -6.22
N HIS A 118 -3.03 -7.44 -7.08
CA HIS A 118 -3.23 -8.22 -8.30
C HIS A 118 -4.24 -7.63 -9.29
N LEU A 119 -4.41 -6.31 -9.30
CA LEU A 119 -5.27 -5.63 -10.27
C LEU A 119 -4.62 -5.58 -11.65
N ALA A 120 -5.42 -5.72 -12.70
CA ALA A 120 -4.97 -5.51 -14.06
C ALA A 120 -4.58 -4.04 -14.31
N VAL A 121 -3.88 -3.78 -15.42
CA VAL A 121 -3.47 -2.41 -15.81
C VAL A 121 -4.69 -1.51 -16.01
N ALA A 122 -5.76 -2.02 -16.62
CA ALA A 122 -7.01 -1.28 -16.84
C ALA A 122 -7.70 -0.93 -15.51
N GLU A 123 -7.81 -1.88 -14.60
CA GLU A 123 -8.39 -1.69 -13.26
C GLU A 123 -7.57 -0.68 -12.44
N THR A 124 -6.24 -0.76 -12.50
CA THR A 124 -5.34 0.19 -11.83
C THR A 124 -5.49 1.59 -12.40
N ALA A 125 -5.65 1.71 -13.73
CA ALA A 125 -5.92 2.98 -14.41
C ALA A 125 -7.23 3.60 -13.93
N ASP A 126 -8.30 2.81 -13.83
CA ASP A 126 -9.60 3.26 -13.35
C ASP A 126 -9.53 3.73 -11.89
N VAL A 127 -8.91 2.94 -11.00
CA VAL A 127 -8.71 3.24 -9.57
C VAL A 127 -7.95 4.54 -9.36
N LEU A 128 -6.89 4.78 -10.12
CA LEU A 128 -6.04 5.97 -9.97
C LEU A 128 -6.51 7.16 -10.81
N SER A 129 -7.51 6.99 -11.67
CA SER A 129 -7.93 7.96 -12.69
C SER A 129 -6.77 8.35 -13.62
N LEU A 130 -6.06 7.35 -14.13
CA LEU A 130 -4.92 7.47 -15.05
C LEU A 130 -5.20 6.76 -16.37
N ASP A 131 -4.40 7.06 -17.39
CA ASP A 131 -4.41 6.32 -18.65
C ASP A 131 -3.60 5.01 -18.51
N GLY A 132 -3.99 3.94 -19.20
CA GLY A 132 -3.26 2.65 -19.16
C GLY A 132 -1.77 2.76 -19.54
N ASN A 133 -1.44 3.63 -20.50
CA ASN A 133 -0.05 3.92 -20.87
C ASN A 133 0.72 4.53 -19.69
N LYS A 134 0.10 5.47 -18.96
CA LYS A 134 0.71 6.10 -17.77
C LYS A 134 0.90 5.09 -16.64
N VAL A 135 -0.03 4.14 -16.48
CA VAL A 135 0.14 3.07 -15.50
C VAL A 135 1.39 2.25 -15.81
N THR A 136 1.57 1.85 -17.07
CA THR A 136 2.75 1.08 -17.51
C THR A 136 4.05 1.90 -17.36
N GLU A 137 4.01 3.20 -17.67
CA GLU A 137 5.14 4.12 -17.46
C GLU A 137 5.51 4.24 -15.98
N TYR A 138 4.53 4.46 -15.09
CA TYR A 138 4.76 4.56 -13.66
C TYR A 138 5.18 3.24 -13.02
N GLU A 139 4.70 2.11 -13.55
CA GLU A 139 5.12 0.77 -13.16
C GLU A 139 6.60 0.57 -13.51
N ALA A 140 6.99 0.82 -14.77
CA ALA A 140 8.37 0.69 -15.21
C ALA A 140 9.31 1.64 -14.45
N GLU A 141 8.92 2.91 -14.28
CA GLU A 141 9.66 3.89 -13.48
C GLU A 141 9.78 3.44 -12.02
N GLY A 142 8.67 2.97 -11.43
CA GLY A 142 8.61 2.48 -10.06
C GLY A 142 9.51 1.28 -9.82
N LEU A 143 9.47 0.28 -10.70
CA LEU A 143 10.32 -0.92 -10.62
C LEU A 143 11.80 -0.58 -10.79
N ALA A 144 12.14 0.31 -11.74
CA ALA A 144 13.52 0.74 -11.95
C ALA A 144 14.07 1.50 -10.73
N ALA A 145 13.29 2.42 -10.16
CA ALA A 145 13.65 3.14 -8.94
C ALA A 145 13.75 2.19 -7.74
N PHE A 146 12.84 1.24 -7.62
CA PHE A 146 12.82 0.25 -6.55
C PHE A 146 14.05 -0.67 -6.58
N ASP A 147 14.41 -1.19 -7.77
CA ASP A 147 15.63 -1.99 -7.96
C ASP A 147 16.89 -1.18 -7.62
N ALA A 148 16.99 0.07 -8.08
CA ALA A 148 18.12 0.94 -7.76
C ALA A 148 18.28 1.17 -6.24
N LEU A 149 17.17 1.36 -5.52
CA LEU A 149 17.15 1.54 -4.07
C LEU A 149 17.57 0.27 -3.32
N LEU A 150 17.07 -0.89 -3.75
CA LEU A 150 17.47 -2.18 -3.16
C LEU A 150 18.97 -2.44 -3.37
N ARG A 151 19.49 -2.24 -4.58
CA ARG A 151 20.92 -2.39 -4.87
C ARG A 151 21.80 -1.44 -4.05
N ALA A 152 21.35 -0.21 -3.84
CA ALA A 152 22.07 0.76 -3.04
C ALA A 152 22.11 0.40 -1.55
N THR A 153 21.17 -0.42 -1.08
CA THR A 153 21.02 -0.78 0.34
C THR A 153 21.56 -2.18 0.65
N GLN A 154 21.75 -3.03 -0.36
CA GLN A 154 22.50 -4.27 -0.20
C GLN A 154 23.97 -3.94 0.06
N PRO A 155 24.56 -4.36 1.20
CA PRO A 155 26.00 -4.28 1.37
C PRO A 155 26.65 -5.09 0.24
N ALA A 156 27.69 -4.54 -0.39
CA ALA A 156 28.49 -5.28 -1.36
C ALA A 156 28.92 -6.59 -0.70
N VAL A 157 28.30 -7.69 -1.12
CA VAL A 157 28.68 -9.02 -0.67
C VAL A 157 30.08 -9.25 -1.22
N ALA A 158 31.07 -9.12 -0.33
CA ALA A 158 32.49 -9.36 -0.58
C ALA A 158 32.83 -10.82 -0.27
#